data_AF-A0A0C9X1M9-F1
#
_entry.id   AF-A0A0C9X1M9-F1
#
_cell.length_a   1.000
_cell.length_b   1.000
_cell.length_c   1.000
_cell.angle_alpha   90.00
_cell.angle_beta   90.00
_cell.angle_gamma   90.00
#
_symmetry.space_group_name_H-M   'P 1'
#
loop_
_entity.id
_entity.type
_entity.pdbx_description
1 polymer ?
#
loop_
_entity_poly.entity_id
_entity_poly.type
_entity_poly.pdbx_seq_one_letter_code
_entity_poly.pdbx_strand_id
1 'polypeptide(L)'
;MSGASFFAGARHFVARDNTFIDVAIHNNYGNTATFDGVISLMPNPSTRFTGRTEAIAKLKSHFFNTNDAVQKRKFFLLYGMGGIGKTQICLKFVEEMSDR
;
A
#
# COMPACT_ATOMS: atom_id res chain seq x y z
N MET A 1 -25.25 9.36 17.88
CA MET A 1 -24.67 8.33 16.99
C MET A 1 -24.74 8.89 15.57
N SER A 2 -23.60 9.28 14.99
CA SER A 2 -23.53 9.95 13.68
C SER A 2 -23.59 8.89 12.57
N GLY A 3 -24.61 8.95 11.70
CA GLY A 3 -24.71 8.05 10.54
C GLY A 3 -23.59 8.31 9.53
N ALA A 4 -23.03 7.25 8.94
CA ALA A 4 -22.06 7.36 7.86
C ALA A 4 -22.75 7.91 6.59
N SER A 5 -22.23 9.01 6.05
CA SER A 5 -22.74 9.63 4.83
C SER A 5 -21.92 9.15 3.62
N PHE A 6 -22.47 8.22 2.83
CA PHE A 6 -21.82 7.64 1.64
C PHE A 6 -21.38 8.66 0.58
N PHE A 7 -22.09 9.78 0.46
CA PHE A 7 -21.91 10.77 -0.60
C PHE A 7 -21.67 12.18 -0.07
N ALA A 8 -20.96 12.31 1.05
CA ALA A 8 -20.68 13.62 1.63
C ALA A 8 -20.02 14.55 0.60
N GLY A 9 -20.73 15.59 0.18
CA GLY A 9 -20.22 16.60 -0.76
C GLY A 9 -20.38 16.28 -2.26
N ALA A 10 -21.00 15.16 -2.64
CA ALA A 10 -21.25 14.86 -4.06
C ALA A 10 -22.33 15.77 -4.66
N ARG A 11 -22.15 16.19 -5.93
CA ARG A 11 -23.16 16.93 -6.72
C ARG A 11 -23.31 16.24 -8.09
N HIS A 12 -24.54 16.23 -8.62
CA HIS A 12 -24.87 15.70 -9.96
C HIS A 12 -24.58 14.19 -10.14
N PHE A 13 -25.10 13.35 -9.26
CA PHE A 13 -24.96 11.89 -9.35
C PHE A 13 -26.33 11.23 -9.55
N VAL A 14 -26.44 10.33 -10.55
CA VAL A 14 -27.61 9.49 -10.79
C VAL A 14 -27.16 8.03 -10.72
N ALA A 15 -27.72 7.28 -9.77
CA ALA A 15 -27.60 5.84 -9.70
C ALA A 15 -29.00 5.23 -9.75
N ARG A 16 -29.20 4.22 -10.60
CA ARG A 16 -30.43 3.41 -10.66
C ARG A 16 -30.05 1.96 -10.47
N ASP A 17 -30.85 1.24 -9.69
CA ASP A 17 -30.74 -0.21 -9.49
C ASP A 17 -29.40 -0.68 -8.89
N ASN A 18 -28.83 0.09 -7.96
CA ASN A 18 -27.55 -0.26 -7.29
C ASN A 18 -27.74 -0.55 -5.80
N THR A 19 -26.90 -1.45 -5.28
CA THR A 19 -26.73 -1.71 -3.84
C THR A 19 -25.45 -1.03 -3.36
N PHE A 20 -25.56 -0.12 -2.38
CA PHE A 20 -24.41 0.54 -1.76
C PHE A 20 -24.05 -0.18 -0.44
N ILE A 21 -22.79 -0.58 -0.29
CA ILE A 21 -22.28 -1.31 0.87
C ILE A 21 -21.23 -0.42 1.54
N ASP A 22 -21.38 -0.15 2.84
CA ASP A 22 -20.36 0.55 3.63
C ASP A 22 -19.26 -0.45 4.01
N VAL A 23 -18.03 -0.19 3.58
CA VAL A 23 -16.88 -1.05 3.89
C VAL A 23 -15.98 -0.27 4.83
N ALA A 24 -15.97 -0.67 6.10
CA ALA A 24 -15.04 -0.14 7.10
C ALA A 24 -13.62 -0.65 6.78
N ILE A 25 -12.79 0.21 6.18
CA ILE A 25 -11.39 -0.11 5.87
C ILE A 25 -10.55 0.09 7.13
N HIS A 26 -10.24 -1.00 7.83
CA HIS A 26 -9.27 -1.01 8.93
C HIS A 26 -7.85 -1.20 8.39
N ASN A 27 -7.01 -0.17 8.50
CA ASN A 27 -5.58 -0.26 8.19
C ASN A 27 -4.84 -0.97 9.33
N ASN A 28 -4.83 -2.30 9.32
CA ASN A 28 -3.98 -3.05 10.24
C ASN A 28 -2.58 -3.20 9.63
N TYR A 29 -1.64 -2.39 10.10
CA TYR A 29 -0.21 -2.53 9.84
C TYR A 29 0.42 -3.80 10.45
N GLY A 30 -0.38 -4.63 11.14
CA GLY A 30 0.05 -5.87 11.78
C GLY A 30 -0.92 -7.00 11.51
N ASN A 31 -0.36 -8.14 11.11
CA ASN A 31 -0.96 -9.47 10.98
C ASN A 31 -2.30 -9.66 11.70
N THR A 32 -3.34 -10.03 10.98
CA THR A 32 -4.26 -11.12 11.37
C THR A 32 -5.22 -11.42 10.22
N ALA A 33 -5.19 -12.67 9.77
CA ALA A 33 -6.19 -13.22 8.88
C ALA A 33 -7.56 -13.23 9.59
N THR A 34 -8.43 -12.30 9.25
CA THR A 34 -9.88 -12.46 9.42
C THR A 34 -10.51 -12.14 8.08
N PHE A 35 -10.85 -13.21 7.37
CA PHE A 35 -11.57 -13.16 6.11
C PHE A 35 -13.03 -12.86 6.43
N ASP A 36 -13.41 -11.58 6.43
CA ASP A 36 -14.81 -11.15 6.50
C ASP A 36 -15.05 -10.03 5.48
N GLY A 37 -14.80 -10.33 4.20
CA GLY A 37 -15.11 -9.44 3.07
C GLY A 37 -14.30 -8.13 2.96
N VAL A 38 -13.41 -7.82 3.92
CA VAL A 38 -12.60 -6.60 3.90
C VAL A 38 -11.45 -6.73 2.90
N ILE A 39 -11.52 -5.98 1.80
CA ILE A 39 -10.40 -5.85 0.86
C ILE A 39 -9.34 -4.95 1.49
N SER A 40 -8.17 -5.52 1.78
CA SER A 40 -7.02 -4.71 2.20
C SER A 40 -6.64 -3.73 1.09
N LEU A 41 -6.54 -2.45 1.42
CA LEU A 41 -6.14 -1.38 0.50
C LEU A 41 -4.73 -1.63 -0.09
N MET A 42 -3.91 -2.38 0.66
CA MET A 42 -2.58 -2.80 0.24
C MET A 42 -2.50 -4.32 0.32
N PRO A 43 -2.22 -5.03 -0.79
CA PRO A 43 -2.04 -6.48 -0.73
C PRO A 43 -0.83 -6.80 0.13
N ASN A 44 -0.89 -7.90 0.89
CA ASN A 44 0.25 -8.34 1.66
C ASN A 44 1.46 -8.61 0.74
N PRO A 45 2.68 -8.33 1.21
CA PRO A 45 3.88 -8.84 0.56
C PRO A 45 3.73 -10.35 0.34
N SER A 46 3.98 -10.82 -0.88
CA SER A 46 3.91 -12.24 -1.17
C SER A 46 5.08 -12.95 -0.52
N THR A 47 4.80 -13.97 0.29
CA THR A 47 5.82 -14.86 0.87
C THR A 47 6.60 -15.65 -0.20
N ARG A 48 6.06 -15.72 -1.42
CA ARG A 48 6.70 -16.35 -2.59
C ARG A 48 7.46 -15.35 -3.46
N PHE A 49 7.47 -14.06 -3.11
CA PHE A 49 8.24 -13.07 -3.84
C PHE A 49 9.73 -13.23 -3.50
N THR A 50 10.49 -13.73 -4.46
CA THR A 50 11.92 -14.01 -4.32
C THR A 50 12.74 -13.23 -5.34
N GLY A 51 14.06 -13.13 -5.10
CA GLY A 51 14.97 -12.37 -5.95
C GLY A 51 14.79 -10.85 -5.82
N ARG A 52 15.20 -10.10 -6.85
CA ARG A 52 15.16 -8.62 -6.88
C ARG A 52 15.85 -7.94 -5.69
N THR A 53 16.78 -8.65 -5.04
CA THR A 53 17.58 -8.19 -3.90
C THR A 53 18.37 -6.93 -4.22
N GLU A 54 18.88 -6.81 -5.45
CA GLU A 54 19.58 -5.61 -5.92
C GLU A 54 18.66 -4.37 -5.94
N ALA A 55 17.43 -4.51 -6.41
CA ALA A 55 16.47 -3.40 -6.43
C ALA A 55 16.09 -2.97 -5.01
N ILE A 56 15.89 -3.94 -4.10
CA ILE A 56 15.63 -3.68 -2.69
C ILE A 56 16.84 -3.02 -2.02
N ALA A 57 18.06 -3.47 -2.29
CA ALA A 57 19.28 -2.87 -1.76
C ALA A 57 19.45 -1.41 -2.22
N LYS A 58 19.15 -1.12 -3.49
CA LYS A 58 19.14 0.25 -4.04
C LYS A 58 18.11 1.14 -3.34
N LEU A 59 16.90 0.62 -3.10
CA LEU A 59 15.86 1.32 -2.32
C LEU A 59 16.35 1.64 -0.90
N LYS A 60 16.89 0.65 -0.18
CA LYS A 60 17.42 0.82 1.17
C LYS A 60 18.53 1.87 1.21
N SER A 61 19.51 1.77 0.32
CA SER A 61 20.60 2.75 0.22
C SER A 61 20.08 4.16 -0.06
N HIS A 62 19.11 4.32 -0.96
CA HIS A 62 18.57 5.63 -1.30
C HIS A 62 17.84 6.29 -0.12
N PHE A 63 16.92 5.56 0.52
CA PHE A 63 16.08 6.14 1.58
C PHE A 63 16.82 6.26 2.92
N PHE A 64 17.72 5.33 3.26
CA PHE A 64 18.36 5.24 4.58
C PHE A 64 19.84 5.62 4.60
N ASN A 65 20.36 6.31 3.58
CA ASN A 65 21.71 6.87 3.65
C ASN A 65 21.81 7.85 4.84
N THR A 66 22.70 7.55 5.79
CA THR A 66 22.87 8.26 7.06
C THR A 66 23.55 9.63 6.93
N ASN A 67 24.06 9.96 5.75
CA ASN A 67 24.80 11.21 5.50
C ASN A 67 23.91 12.40 5.13
N ASP A 68 22.59 12.22 5.01
CA ASP A 68 21.68 13.32 4.71
C ASP A 68 21.40 14.15 5.97
N ALA A 69 22.25 15.17 6.20
CA ALA A 69 22.13 16.13 7.30
C ALA A 69 20.81 16.93 7.31
N VAL A 70 20.01 16.85 6.24
CA VAL A 70 18.70 17.50 6.13
C VAL A 70 17.69 16.46 5.67
N GLN A 71 16.64 16.24 6.47
CA GLN A 71 15.52 15.37 6.09
C GLN A 71 14.75 15.99 4.91
N LYS A 72 15.23 15.74 3.69
CA LYS A 72 14.55 16.11 2.45
C LYS A 72 13.64 14.97 2.00
N ARG A 73 12.55 15.32 1.34
CA ARG A 73 11.67 14.33 0.68
C ARG A 73 12.45 13.63 -0.44
N LYS A 74 12.52 12.31 -0.37
CA LYS A 74 13.20 11.45 -1.34
C LYS A 74 12.20 10.79 -2.29
N PHE A 75 12.61 10.54 -3.53
CA PHE A 75 11.79 9.90 -4.57
C PHE A 75 12.59 8.83 -5.30
N PHE A 76 11.98 7.68 -5.57
CA PHE A 76 12.60 6.58 -6.29
C PHE A 76 11.67 6.09 -7.40
N LEU A 77 12.17 6.00 -8.65
CA LEU A 77 11.41 5.52 -9.80
C LEU A 77 11.71 4.04 -10.05
N LEU A 78 10.67 3.21 -9.96
CA LEU A 78 10.73 1.80 -10.33
C LEU A 78 9.95 1.58 -11.63
N TYR A 79 10.65 1.15 -12.70
CA TYR A 79 10.08 0.94 -14.03
C TYR A 79 10.31 -0.49 -14.55
N GLY A 80 9.55 -0.89 -15.57
CA GLY A 80 9.63 -2.22 -16.19
C GLY A 80 8.27 -2.72 -16.68
N MET A 81 8.28 -3.85 -17.38
CA MET A 81 7.07 -4.47 -17.96
C MET A 81 5.96 -4.70 -16.92
N GLY A 82 4.71 -4.80 -17.39
CA GLY A 82 3.58 -5.23 -16.56
C GLY A 82 3.85 -6.60 -15.91
N GLY A 83 3.34 -6.84 -14.71
CA GLY A 83 3.48 -8.13 -14.03
C GLY A 83 4.87 -8.49 -13.49
N ILE A 84 5.93 -7.72 -13.77
CA ILE A 84 7.31 -8.03 -13.34
C ILE A 84 7.55 -7.95 -11.82
N GLY A 85 6.53 -7.56 -11.05
CA GLY A 85 6.59 -7.49 -9.58
C GLY A 85 6.98 -6.14 -9.00
N LYS A 86 6.83 -5.02 -9.72
CA LYS A 86 7.16 -3.67 -9.18
C LYS A 86 6.47 -3.37 -7.84
N THR A 87 5.16 -3.61 -7.77
CA THR A 87 4.39 -3.47 -6.53
C THR A 87 4.92 -4.38 -5.43
N GLN A 88 5.26 -5.63 -5.75
CA GLN A 88 5.81 -6.59 -4.79
C GLN A 88 7.19 -6.16 -4.26
N ILE A 89 8.03 -5.52 -5.08
CA ILE A 89 9.30 -4.93 -4.62
C ILE A 89 9.04 -3.86 -3.56
N CYS A 90 8.08 -2.96 -3.79
CA CYS A 90 7.73 -1.91 -2.82
C CYS A 90 7.17 -2.49 -1.53
N LEU A 91 6.27 -3.48 -1.62
CA LEU A 91 5.70 -4.16 -0.45
C LEU A 91 6.77 -4.87 0.36
N LYS A 92 7.68 -5.58 -0.32
CA LYS A 92 8.79 -6.27 0.33
C LYS A 92 9.76 -5.30 1.01
N PHE A 93 10.04 -4.17 0.37
CA PHE A 93 10.84 -3.11 0.97
C PHE A 93 10.19 -2.56 2.25
N VAL A 94 8.89 -2.26 2.24
CA VAL A 94 8.19 -1.80 3.45
C VAL A 94 8.23 -2.88 4.53
N GLU A 95 7.92 -4.13 4.20
CA GLU A 95 8.00 -5.27 5.13
C GLU A 95 9.38 -5.35 5.80
N GLU A 96 10.47 -5.33 5.02
CA GLU A 96 11.84 -5.44 5.54
C GLU A 96 12.33 -4.21 6.32
N MET A 97 11.63 -3.07 6.21
CA MET A 97 11.98 -1.83 6.90
C MET A 97 11.05 -1.52 8.07
N SER A 98 9.88 -2.16 8.18
CA SER A 98 8.95 -1.97 9.31
C SER A 98 9.53 -2.43 10.66
N ASP A 99 10.50 -3.35 10.65
CA ASP A 99 11.16 -3.87 11.85
C ASP A 99 12.38 -3.02 12.31
N ARG A 100 12.62 -1.86 11.67
CA ARG A 100 13.76 -0.96 11.97
C ARG A 100 13.29 0.40 12.45
#